data_AF-A0A7Y4ZBC0-F1
#
_entry.id   AF-A0A7Y4ZBC0-F1
#
_cell.length_a   1.000
_cell.length_b   1.000
_cell.length_c   1.000
_cell.angle_alpha   90.00
_cell.angle_beta   90.00
_cell.angle_gamma   90.00
#
_symmetry.space_group_name_H-M   'P 1'
#
loop_
_entity.id
_entity.type
_entity.pdbx_description
1 polymer ?
#
loop_
_entity_poly.entity_id
_entity_poly.type
_entity_poly.pdbx_seq_one_letter_code
_entity_poly.pdbx_strand_id
1 'polypeptide(L)'
;MNDTVERKLALSHLWVAFIAFILACFMGEYQVLERSGLIPALDSPTVYFASVSTHGVLMGFVLTTFFIMGFGYYTATTSLKVPIWNTKLAWYGFWISLLGTVMAAVPLLTGKASVLYTFYLPIQAHVAFYFGAVLLVVGSWIWCGIMVVMFAQWKKDHPKQPVPLAMFATTANALLWLWTSVGVALEVLFQAIPLALGWIDTVDPGLARTLFAWTLHPIVYFWLIPAYTAFYVFVPKQAGGFLFSDEVARAAFIVLVVFGLPIGFHHLYMDPEQASGWKLLHGIGTLVVSLPT
;
A
#
# COMPACT_ATOMS: atom_id res chain seq x y z
N MET A 1 -12.07 24.66 15.03
CA MET A 1 -12.16 24.50 13.56
C MET A 1 -13.33 23.56 13.30
N ASN A 2 -14.34 23.98 12.53
CA ASN A 2 -15.47 23.13 12.20
C ASN A 2 -15.05 22.17 11.07
N ASP A 3 -14.39 21.08 11.44
CA ASP A 3 -13.65 20.14 10.57
C ASP A 3 -14.57 19.14 9.83
N THR A 4 -15.80 19.55 9.51
CA THR A 4 -16.83 18.62 9.04
C THR A 4 -16.46 18.00 7.68
N VAL A 5 -15.78 18.76 6.81
CA VAL A 5 -15.41 18.31 5.46
C VAL A 5 -14.26 17.31 5.52
N GLU A 6 -13.23 17.60 6.29
CA GLU A 6 -12.04 16.78 6.49
C GLU A 6 -12.40 15.49 7.24
N ARG A 7 -13.24 15.58 8.27
CA ARG A 7 -13.79 14.40 8.95
C ARG A 7 -14.58 13.52 7.98
N LYS A 8 -15.42 14.11 7.12
CA LYS A 8 -16.17 13.35 6.10
C LYS A 8 -15.23 12.66 5.12
N LEU A 9 -14.19 13.36 4.66
CA LEU A 9 -13.18 12.81 3.77
C LEU A 9 -12.44 11.63 4.40
N ALA A 10 -11.92 11.79 5.61
CA ALA A 10 -11.21 10.74 6.34
C ALA A 10 -12.12 9.53 6.59
N LEU A 11 -13.35 9.75 7.08
CA LEU A 11 -14.31 8.67 7.32
C LEU A 11 -14.72 7.95 6.03
N SER A 12 -14.86 8.66 4.90
CA SER A 12 -15.22 8.02 3.63
C SER A 12 -14.14 7.04 3.15
N HIS A 13 -12.88 7.40 3.34
CA HIS A 13 -11.77 6.47 3.10
C HIS A 13 -11.83 5.26 4.04
N LEU A 14 -12.02 5.50 5.33
CA LEU A 14 -12.11 4.42 6.32
C LEU A 14 -13.30 3.49 6.06
N TRP A 15 -14.45 4.00 5.60
CA TRP A 15 -15.58 3.16 5.21
C TRP A 15 -15.23 2.20 4.08
N VAL A 16 -14.58 2.68 3.01
CA VAL A 16 -14.13 1.79 1.92
C VAL A 16 -13.14 0.75 2.43
N ALA A 17 -12.18 1.17 3.26
CA ALA A 17 -11.19 0.30 3.85
C ALA A 17 -11.82 -0.83 4.68
N PHE A 18 -12.71 -0.49 5.62
CA PHE A 18 -13.33 -1.49 6.49
C PHE A 18 -14.37 -2.36 5.78
N ILE A 19 -15.07 -1.84 4.76
CA ILE A 19 -15.92 -2.69 3.91
C ILE A 19 -15.07 -3.73 3.17
N ALA A 20 -13.94 -3.33 2.58
CA ALA A 20 -13.02 -4.24 1.92
C ALA A 20 -12.45 -5.30 2.90
N PHE A 21 -12.11 -4.89 4.13
CA PHE A 21 -11.67 -5.79 5.19
C PHE A 21 -12.73 -6.85 5.52
N ILE A 22 -13.98 -6.44 5.76
CA ILE A 22 -15.08 -7.36 6.10
C ILE A 22 -15.29 -8.38 4.98
N LEU A 23 -15.30 -7.95 3.72
CA LEU A 23 -15.41 -8.86 2.57
C LEU A 23 -14.24 -9.83 2.50
N ALA A 24 -13.01 -9.36 2.75
CA ALA A 24 -11.82 -10.19 2.78
C ALA A 24 -11.85 -11.21 3.93
N CYS A 25 -12.41 -10.88 5.10
CA CYS A 25 -12.55 -11.81 6.21
C CYS A 25 -13.34 -13.07 5.83
N PHE A 26 -14.49 -12.91 5.16
CA PHE A 26 -15.28 -14.06 4.68
C PHE A 26 -14.50 -14.94 3.68
N MET A 27 -13.71 -14.32 2.80
CA MET A 27 -12.86 -15.05 1.87
C MET A 27 -11.73 -15.79 2.59
N GLY A 28 -11.15 -15.19 3.63
CA GLY A 28 -10.11 -15.81 4.46
C GLY A 28 -10.64 -17.00 5.25
N GLU A 29 -11.83 -16.87 5.85
CA GLU A 29 -12.51 -17.98 6.52
C GLU A 29 -12.80 -19.13 5.55
N TYR A 30 -13.31 -18.82 4.36
CA TYR A 30 -13.50 -19.82 3.29
C TYR A 30 -12.18 -20.55 2.95
N GLN A 31 -11.07 -19.83 2.81
CA GLN A 31 -9.76 -20.45 2.49
C GLN A 31 -9.32 -21.44 3.55
N VAL A 32 -9.52 -21.12 4.83
CA VAL A 32 -9.19 -22.03 5.95
C VAL A 32 -10.11 -23.26 5.91
N LEU A 33 -11.41 -23.08 5.70
CA LEU A 33 -12.37 -24.18 5.65
C LEU A 33 -12.10 -25.13 4.47
N GLU A 34 -11.85 -24.60 3.27
CA GLU A 34 -11.51 -25.39 2.09
C GLU A 34 -10.21 -26.17 2.30
N ARG A 35 -9.15 -25.51 2.78
CA ARG A 35 -7.84 -26.13 3.02
C ARG A 35 -7.81 -27.10 4.20
N SER A 36 -8.79 -27.06 5.08
CA SER A 36 -8.88 -27.99 6.21
C SER A 36 -9.15 -29.43 5.78
N GLY A 37 -9.73 -29.64 4.59
CA GLY A 37 -10.21 -30.95 4.13
C GLY A 37 -11.41 -31.50 4.92
N LEU A 38 -11.98 -30.73 5.86
CA LEU A 38 -13.08 -31.16 6.72
C LEU A 38 -14.44 -31.18 6.01
N ILE A 39 -14.62 -30.36 4.97
CA ILE A 39 -15.88 -30.21 4.24
C ILE A 39 -15.61 -30.50 2.75
N PRO A 40 -15.77 -31.75 2.28
CA PRO A 40 -15.48 -32.13 0.90
C PRO A 40 -16.25 -31.33 -0.15
N ALA A 41 -17.44 -30.83 0.20
CA ALA A 41 -18.25 -29.99 -0.69
C ALA A 41 -17.63 -28.62 -1.01
N LEU A 42 -16.62 -28.18 -0.26
CA LEU A 42 -15.90 -26.93 -0.49
C LEU A 42 -14.65 -27.10 -1.37
N ASP A 43 -14.21 -28.33 -1.66
CA ASP A 43 -13.02 -28.59 -2.48
C ASP A 43 -13.25 -28.09 -3.92
N SER A 44 -12.63 -26.95 -4.23
CA SER A 44 -12.74 -26.31 -5.53
C SER A 44 -11.52 -25.44 -5.78
N PRO A 45 -10.55 -25.92 -6.57
CA PRO A 45 -9.38 -25.14 -6.93
C PRO A 45 -9.74 -23.79 -7.56
N THR A 46 -10.77 -23.76 -8.42
CA THR A 46 -11.21 -22.54 -9.09
C THR A 46 -11.72 -21.48 -8.11
N VAL A 47 -12.59 -21.88 -7.18
CA VAL A 47 -13.14 -20.96 -6.17
C VAL A 47 -12.07 -20.58 -5.14
N TYR A 48 -11.18 -21.51 -4.77
CA TYR A 48 -10.03 -21.25 -3.91
C TYR A 48 -9.13 -20.16 -4.49
N PHE A 49 -8.66 -20.30 -5.74
CA PHE A 49 -7.78 -19.29 -6.34
C PHE A 49 -8.48 -17.95 -6.59
N ALA A 50 -9.77 -17.94 -6.93
CA ALA A 50 -10.55 -16.71 -7.00
C ALA A 50 -10.65 -16.02 -5.62
N SER A 51 -10.88 -16.80 -4.55
CA SER A 51 -10.92 -16.30 -3.17
C SER A 51 -9.57 -15.75 -2.72
N VAL A 52 -8.48 -16.49 -2.88
CA VAL A 52 -7.13 -16.05 -2.47
C VAL A 52 -6.72 -14.79 -3.23
N SER A 53 -7.01 -14.72 -4.53
CA SER A 53 -6.70 -13.53 -5.34
C SER A 53 -7.47 -12.32 -4.84
N THR A 54 -8.78 -12.47 -4.66
CA THR A 54 -9.64 -11.36 -4.22
C THR A 54 -9.30 -10.94 -2.78
N HIS A 55 -9.10 -11.88 -1.87
CA HIS A 55 -8.69 -11.62 -0.49
C HIS A 55 -7.37 -10.85 -0.44
N GLY A 56 -6.34 -11.32 -1.14
CA GLY A 56 -5.03 -10.67 -1.14
C GLY A 56 -5.09 -9.26 -1.71
N VAL A 57 -5.87 -9.01 -2.77
CA VAL A 57 -6.03 -7.67 -3.35
C VAL A 57 -6.80 -6.74 -2.41
N LEU A 58 -7.89 -7.22 -1.80
CA LEU A 58 -8.67 -6.44 -0.84
C LEU A 58 -7.84 -6.06 0.38
N MET A 59 -7.05 -6.98 0.94
CA MET A 59 -6.23 -6.74 2.12
C MET A 59 -4.98 -5.92 1.80
N GLY A 60 -4.21 -6.31 0.79
CA GLY A 60 -2.90 -5.74 0.49
C GLY A 60 -2.93 -4.41 -0.24
N PHE A 61 -3.98 -4.13 -1.03
CA PHE A 61 -4.06 -2.90 -1.82
C PHE A 61 -5.24 -2.01 -1.44
N VAL A 62 -6.45 -2.55 -1.30
CA VAL A 62 -7.65 -1.72 -1.11
C VAL A 62 -7.73 -1.21 0.33
N LEU A 63 -7.80 -2.13 1.31
CA LEU A 63 -7.87 -1.83 2.73
C LEU A 63 -6.75 -0.86 3.14
N THR A 64 -5.50 -1.22 2.85
CA THR A 64 -4.32 -0.48 3.27
C THR A 64 -4.29 0.91 2.63
N THR A 65 -4.42 1.03 1.31
CA THR A 65 -4.38 2.34 0.62
C THR A 65 -5.46 3.29 1.14
N PHE A 66 -6.71 2.84 1.24
CA PHE A 66 -7.78 3.70 1.75
C PHE A 66 -7.58 4.04 3.22
N PHE A 67 -7.20 3.07 4.05
CA PHE A 67 -6.92 3.33 5.47
C PHE A 67 -5.80 4.37 5.63
N ILE A 68 -4.69 4.21 4.92
CA ILE A 68 -3.53 5.10 4.96
C ILE A 68 -3.91 6.51 4.52
N MET A 69 -4.67 6.65 3.42
CA MET A 69 -5.08 7.97 2.94
C MET A 69 -6.00 8.68 3.94
N GLY A 70 -7.01 7.97 4.47
CA GLY A 70 -7.94 8.50 5.46
C GLY A 70 -7.25 8.87 6.77
N PHE A 71 -6.41 7.98 7.29
CA PHE A 71 -5.58 8.20 8.47
C PHE A 71 -4.61 9.37 8.26
N GLY A 72 -4.00 9.48 7.08
CA GLY A 72 -3.09 10.55 6.72
C GLY A 72 -3.74 11.93 6.70
N TYR A 73 -4.96 12.05 6.18
CA TYR A 73 -5.71 13.32 6.25
C TYR A 73 -6.03 13.70 7.70
N TYR A 74 -6.39 12.71 8.52
CA TYR A 74 -6.63 12.92 9.96
C TYR A 74 -5.35 13.35 10.70
N THR A 75 -4.23 12.65 10.52
CA THR A 75 -2.95 12.99 11.18
C THR A 75 -2.43 14.34 10.70
N ALA A 76 -2.55 14.66 9.42
CA ALA A 76 -2.11 15.95 8.88
C ALA A 76 -2.87 17.12 9.52
N THR A 77 -4.20 17.10 9.49
CA THR A 77 -5.04 18.18 10.02
C THR A 77 -4.92 18.34 11.53
N THR A 78 -4.92 17.22 12.28
CA THR A 78 -4.88 17.26 13.74
C THR A 78 -3.51 17.63 14.30
N SER A 79 -2.42 17.19 13.66
CA SER A 79 -1.06 17.49 14.12
C SER A 79 -0.58 18.87 13.69
N LEU A 80 -0.88 19.31 12.46
CA LEU A 80 -0.49 20.62 11.96
C LEU A 80 -1.46 21.73 12.39
N LYS A 81 -2.70 21.38 12.79
CA LYS A 81 -3.78 22.31 13.17
C LYS A 81 -4.14 23.29 12.05
N VAL A 82 -4.08 22.83 10.81
CA VAL A 82 -4.47 23.57 9.60
C VAL A 82 -5.40 22.70 8.74
N PRO A 83 -6.30 23.30 7.94
CA PRO A 83 -7.14 22.54 7.03
C PRO A 83 -6.32 21.83 5.95
N ILE A 84 -6.93 20.85 5.28
CA ILE A 84 -6.31 20.21 4.11
C ILE A 84 -6.03 21.26 3.03
N TRP A 85 -4.80 21.26 2.51
CA TRP A 85 -4.34 22.26 1.53
C TRP A 85 -5.28 22.41 0.33
N ASN A 86 -5.80 21.30 -0.20
CA ASN A 86 -6.76 21.31 -1.29
C ASN A 86 -7.76 20.15 -1.18
N THR A 87 -8.90 20.42 -0.52
CA THR A 87 -9.93 19.40 -0.27
C THR A 87 -10.61 18.90 -1.56
N LYS A 88 -10.76 19.75 -2.59
CA LYS A 88 -11.33 19.32 -3.88
C LYS A 88 -10.43 18.28 -4.54
N LEU A 89 -9.12 18.54 -4.55
CA LEU A 89 -8.12 17.62 -5.08
C LEU A 89 -8.07 16.32 -4.25
N ALA A 90 -8.22 16.41 -2.92
CA ALA A 90 -8.30 15.24 -2.06
C ALA A 90 -9.50 14.33 -2.40
N TRP A 91 -10.68 14.91 -2.61
CA TRP A 91 -11.86 14.17 -3.08
C TRP A 91 -11.68 13.59 -4.48
N TYR A 92 -10.98 14.28 -5.37
CA TYR A 92 -10.67 13.76 -6.69
C TYR A 92 -9.78 12.50 -6.60
N GLY A 93 -8.75 12.52 -5.76
CA GLY A 93 -7.92 11.34 -5.46
C GLY A 93 -8.74 10.17 -4.92
N PHE A 94 -9.64 10.43 -3.96
CA PHE A 94 -10.58 9.43 -3.43
C PHE A 94 -11.41 8.76 -4.54
N TRP A 95 -12.04 9.55 -5.41
CA TRP A 95 -12.92 9.01 -6.46
C TRP A 95 -12.15 8.24 -7.53
N ILE A 96 -10.94 8.67 -7.90
CA ILE A 96 -10.08 7.91 -8.80
C ILE A 96 -9.75 6.55 -8.19
N SER A 97 -9.31 6.53 -6.92
CA SER A 97 -8.96 5.28 -6.25
C SER A 97 -10.16 4.34 -6.10
N LEU A 98 -11.35 4.90 -5.84
CA LEU A 98 -12.58 4.12 -5.71
C LEU A 98 -13.03 3.56 -7.05
N LEU A 99 -12.98 4.35 -8.12
CA LEU A 99 -13.27 3.88 -9.47
C LEU A 99 -12.33 2.73 -9.87
N GLY A 100 -11.04 2.87 -9.58
CA GLY A 100 -10.07 1.81 -9.81
C GLY A 100 -10.39 0.52 -9.05
N THR A 101 -10.77 0.66 -7.78
CA THR A 101 -11.18 -0.47 -6.93
C THR A 101 -12.40 -1.19 -7.50
N VAL A 102 -13.45 -0.45 -7.87
CA VAL A 102 -14.68 -1.04 -8.45
C VAL A 102 -14.39 -1.70 -9.80
N MET A 103 -13.54 -1.08 -10.62
CA MET A 103 -13.13 -1.64 -11.92
C MET A 103 -12.37 -2.96 -11.76
N ALA A 104 -11.46 -3.07 -10.78
CA ALA A 104 -10.74 -4.30 -10.49
C ALA A 104 -11.60 -5.37 -9.79
N ALA A 105 -12.62 -4.96 -9.02
CA ALA A 105 -13.50 -5.88 -8.31
C ALA A 105 -14.30 -6.79 -9.26
N VAL A 106 -14.76 -6.28 -10.41
CA VAL A 106 -15.56 -7.07 -11.37
C VAL A 106 -14.82 -8.33 -11.85
N PRO A 107 -13.60 -8.26 -12.43
CA PRO A 107 -12.89 -9.46 -12.85
C PRO A 107 -12.44 -10.35 -11.67
N LEU A 108 -12.16 -9.79 -10.50
CA LEU A 108 -11.84 -10.59 -9.30
C LEU A 108 -13.04 -11.44 -8.86
N LEU A 109 -14.21 -10.82 -8.70
CA LEU A 109 -15.44 -11.49 -8.23
C LEU A 109 -16.01 -12.46 -9.28
N THR A 110 -15.71 -12.27 -10.56
CA THR A 110 -16.12 -13.18 -11.65
C THR A 110 -15.07 -14.26 -11.96
N GLY A 111 -13.99 -14.35 -11.18
CA GLY A 111 -12.92 -15.33 -11.36
C GLY A 111 -11.99 -15.07 -12.56
N LYS A 112 -12.21 -13.98 -13.30
CA LYS A 112 -11.41 -13.55 -14.47
C LYS A 112 -10.09 -12.84 -14.10
N ALA A 113 -9.79 -12.71 -12.81
CA ALA A 113 -8.52 -12.22 -12.28
C ALA A 113 -8.00 -13.14 -11.14
N SER A 114 -8.08 -14.45 -11.33
CA SER A 114 -7.58 -15.45 -10.38
C SER A 114 -6.05 -15.62 -10.48
N VAL A 115 -5.32 -14.53 -10.27
CA VAL A 115 -3.86 -14.42 -10.51
C VAL A 115 -3.06 -14.08 -9.24
N LEU A 116 -3.68 -14.23 -8.07
CA LEU A 116 -3.18 -13.77 -6.78
C LEU A 116 -3.01 -12.24 -6.71
N TYR A 117 -2.70 -11.70 -5.54
CA TYR A 117 -2.39 -10.28 -5.39
C TYR A 117 -1.03 -9.88 -6.00
N THR A 118 -0.21 -10.87 -6.38
CA THR A 118 1.09 -10.63 -7.04
C THR A 118 0.99 -10.58 -8.56
N PHE A 119 -0.08 -11.13 -9.15
CA PHE A 119 -0.35 -11.12 -10.60
C PHE A 119 0.88 -11.40 -11.48
N TYR A 120 1.71 -12.36 -11.04
CA TYR A 120 2.98 -12.68 -11.71
C TYR A 120 2.73 -13.15 -13.14
N LEU A 121 3.31 -12.42 -14.08
CA LEU A 121 3.34 -12.81 -15.49
C LEU A 121 4.13 -14.12 -15.68
N PRO A 122 3.77 -14.95 -16.67
CA PRO A 122 2.81 -14.72 -17.75
C PRO A 122 1.34 -15.05 -17.41
N ILE A 123 0.97 -15.30 -16.16
CA ILE A 123 -0.43 -15.56 -15.79
C ILE A 123 -1.23 -14.26 -15.92
N GLN A 124 -2.17 -14.22 -16.86
CA GLN A 124 -2.92 -13.01 -17.20
C GLN A 124 -4.25 -12.92 -16.45
N ALA A 125 -4.59 -11.71 -16.01
CA ALA A 125 -5.92 -11.33 -15.60
C ALA A 125 -6.62 -10.57 -16.74
N HIS A 126 -7.94 -10.45 -16.64
CA HIS A 126 -8.71 -9.55 -17.50
C HIS A 126 -8.20 -8.11 -17.39
N VAL A 127 -8.06 -7.40 -18.52
CA VAL A 127 -7.41 -6.07 -18.58
C VAL A 127 -7.98 -5.02 -17.61
N ALA A 128 -9.28 -5.07 -17.33
CA ALA A 128 -9.93 -4.20 -16.34
C ALA A 128 -9.30 -4.30 -14.93
N PHE A 129 -8.75 -5.45 -14.56
CA PHE A 129 -8.00 -5.61 -13.30
C PHE A 129 -6.78 -4.68 -13.27
N TYR A 130 -5.97 -4.69 -14.34
CA TYR A 130 -4.77 -3.87 -14.44
C TYR A 130 -5.09 -2.37 -14.49
N PHE A 131 -6.09 -1.96 -15.27
CA PHE A 131 -6.55 -0.56 -15.27
C PHE A 131 -7.08 -0.13 -13.91
N GLY A 132 -7.84 -1.00 -13.24
CA GLY A 132 -8.34 -0.75 -11.90
C GLY A 132 -7.22 -0.55 -10.88
N ALA A 133 -6.19 -1.41 -10.92
CA ALA A 133 -5.00 -1.27 -10.09
C ALA A 133 -4.24 0.04 -10.34
N VAL A 134 -4.04 0.42 -11.62
CA VAL A 134 -3.41 1.70 -11.99
C VAL A 134 -4.18 2.88 -11.42
N LEU A 135 -5.50 2.91 -11.58
CA LEU A 135 -6.32 4.00 -11.04
C LEU A 135 -6.24 4.06 -9.51
N LEU A 136 -6.26 2.93 -8.80
CA LEU A 136 -6.05 2.90 -7.35
C LEU A 136 -4.75 3.60 -6.95
N VAL A 137 -3.65 3.27 -7.62
CA VAL A 137 -2.32 3.86 -7.38
C VAL A 137 -2.28 5.34 -7.74
N VAL A 138 -2.77 5.73 -8.92
CA VAL A 138 -2.76 7.14 -9.37
C VAL A 138 -3.58 8.04 -8.44
N GLY A 139 -4.74 7.57 -7.96
CA GLY A 139 -5.52 8.31 -6.96
C GLY A 139 -4.75 8.55 -5.66
N SER A 140 -3.95 7.57 -5.23
CA SER A 140 -3.12 7.71 -4.02
C SER A 140 -1.91 8.64 -4.19
N TRP A 141 -1.40 8.85 -5.41
CA TRP A 141 -0.34 9.84 -5.67
C TRP A 141 -0.82 11.27 -5.43
N ILE A 142 -2.11 11.53 -5.68
CA ILE A 142 -2.72 12.82 -5.34
C ILE A 142 -2.67 13.04 -3.83
N TRP A 143 -2.98 12.02 -3.03
CA TRP A 143 -2.82 12.08 -1.58
C TRP A 143 -1.36 12.35 -1.18
N CYS A 144 -0.39 11.65 -1.79
CA CYS A 144 1.03 11.89 -1.52
C CYS A 144 1.44 13.34 -1.78
N GLY A 145 1.02 13.91 -2.91
CA GLY A 145 1.30 15.31 -3.25
C GLY A 145 0.73 16.29 -2.21
N ILE A 146 -0.49 16.05 -1.72
CA ILE A 146 -1.09 16.86 -0.66
C ILE A 146 -0.27 16.77 0.63
N MET A 147 0.15 15.57 1.05
CA MET A 147 0.96 15.40 2.27
C MET A 147 2.29 16.16 2.17
N VAL A 148 2.99 16.06 1.04
CA VAL A 148 4.26 16.76 0.81
C VAL A 148 4.08 18.28 0.85
N VAL A 149 3.03 18.81 0.21
CA VAL A 149 2.75 20.26 0.20
C VAL A 149 2.43 20.76 1.61
N MET A 150 1.57 20.05 2.35
CA MET A 150 1.21 20.42 3.72
C MET A 150 2.43 20.42 4.65
N PHE A 151 3.30 19.41 4.53
CA PHE A 151 4.55 19.34 5.28
C PHE A 151 5.44 20.56 4.98
N ALA A 152 5.65 20.85 3.69
CA ALA A 152 6.54 21.92 3.25
C ALA A 152 6.03 23.31 3.66
N GLN A 153 4.73 23.57 3.50
CA GLN A 153 4.10 24.83 3.91
C GLN A 153 4.22 25.04 5.42
N TRP A 154 3.86 24.03 6.21
CA TRP A 154 3.96 24.14 7.66
C TRP A 154 5.40 24.36 8.12
N LYS A 155 6.38 23.65 7.54
CA LYS A 155 7.80 23.82 7.89
C LYS A 155 8.34 25.19 7.50
N LYS A 156 7.89 25.75 6.39
CA LYS A 156 8.24 27.12 5.97
C LYS A 156 7.72 28.17 6.96
N ASP A 157 6.51 28.00 7.46
CA ASP A 157 5.89 28.91 8.42
C ASP A 157 6.47 28.74 9.85
N HIS A 158 7.08 27.59 10.14
CA HIS A 158 7.67 27.25 11.44
C HIS A 158 9.15 26.83 11.30
N PRO A 159 10.05 27.72 10.82
CA PRO A 159 11.41 27.34 10.44
C PRO A 159 12.23 26.77 11.61
N LYS A 160 11.99 27.24 12.83
CA LYS A 160 12.69 26.82 14.05
C LYS A 160 12.09 25.60 14.76
N GLN A 161 10.95 25.10 14.29
CA GLN A 161 10.26 23.96 14.94
C GLN A 161 10.38 22.70 14.09
N PRO A 162 10.66 21.52 14.68
CA PRO A 162 10.52 20.27 13.97
C PRO A 162 9.05 20.06 13.59
N VAL A 163 8.81 19.43 12.43
CA VAL A 163 7.44 19.07 12.02
C VAL A 163 6.88 18.05 13.02
N PRO A 164 5.61 18.15 13.48
CA PRO A 164 5.00 17.19 14.38
C PRO A 164 5.21 15.74 13.94
N LEU A 165 5.54 14.85 14.87
CA LEU A 165 5.95 13.47 14.57
C LEU A 165 4.93 12.72 13.69
N ALA A 166 3.63 12.90 13.94
CA ALA A 166 2.58 12.28 13.14
C ALA A 166 2.62 12.72 11.67
N MET A 167 2.78 14.02 11.40
CA MET A 167 2.92 14.53 10.03
C MET A 167 4.25 14.12 9.40
N PHE A 168 5.33 14.10 10.19
CA PHE A 168 6.63 13.61 9.74
C PHE A 168 6.53 12.17 9.23
N ALA A 169 5.97 11.26 10.04
CA ALA A 169 5.76 9.86 9.66
C ALA A 169 4.80 9.71 8.48
N THR A 170 3.70 10.49 8.45
CA THR A 170 2.72 10.47 7.35
C THR A 170 3.35 10.89 6.02
N THR A 171 4.20 11.93 6.04
CA THR A 171 4.91 12.40 4.84
C THR A 171 6.01 11.43 4.43
N ALA A 172 6.72 10.86 5.39
CA ALA A 172 7.70 9.81 5.13
C ALA A 172 7.04 8.60 4.45
N ASN A 173 5.84 8.22 4.89
CA ASN A 173 5.02 7.18 4.26
C ASN A 173 4.64 7.53 2.81
N ALA A 174 4.22 8.77 2.58
CA ALA A 174 3.89 9.27 1.24
C ALA A 174 5.08 9.23 0.29
N LEU A 175 6.27 9.62 0.75
CA LEU A 175 7.51 9.57 -0.05
C LEU A 175 7.93 8.12 -0.34
N LEU A 176 7.85 7.25 0.67
CA LEU A 176 8.09 5.82 0.49
C LEU A 176 7.15 5.24 -0.56
N TRP A 177 5.86 5.59 -0.52
CA TRP A 177 4.87 5.09 -1.48
C TRP A 177 5.12 5.58 -2.91
N LEU A 178 5.48 6.87 -3.06
CA LEU A 178 5.82 7.43 -4.38
C LEU A 178 6.99 6.67 -5.02
N TRP A 179 8.00 6.25 -4.24
CA TRP A 179 9.09 5.41 -4.74
C TRP A 179 8.64 3.96 -5.00
N THR A 180 7.96 3.37 -4.01
CA THR A 180 7.52 1.97 -4.00
C THR A 180 6.64 1.64 -5.19
N SER A 181 5.68 2.52 -5.51
CA SER A 181 4.69 2.28 -6.56
C SER A 181 5.25 2.40 -7.97
N VAL A 182 6.49 2.88 -8.17
CA VAL A 182 7.12 2.94 -9.48
C VAL A 182 7.34 1.54 -10.07
N GLY A 183 7.78 0.57 -9.26
CA GLY A 183 8.05 -0.80 -9.72
C GLY A 183 6.83 -1.43 -10.40
N VAL A 184 5.71 -1.52 -9.68
CA VAL A 184 4.43 -2.04 -10.18
C VAL A 184 3.85 -1.18 -11.30
N ALA A 185 4.03 0.15 -11.27
CA ALA A 185 3.60 1.00 -12.38
C ALA A 185 4.34 0.66 -13.68
N LEU A 186 5.66 0.46 -13.61
CA LEU A 186 6.46 0.05 -14.77
C LEU A 186 6.06 -1.34 -15.27
N GLU A 187 5.93 -2.32 -14.37
CA GLU A 187 5.48 -3.67 -14.72
C GLU A 187 4.12 -3.65 -15.43
N VAL A 188 3.13 -2.97 -14.83
CA VAL A 188 1.77 -2.98 -15.35
C VAL A 188 1.66 -2.21 -16.67
N LEU A 189 2.29 -1.05 -16.80
CA LEU A 189 2.20 -0.21 -18.00
C LEU A 189 2.97 -0.79 -19.18
N PHE A 190 4.14 -1.38 -18.95
CA PHE A 190 5.03 -1.83 -20.02
C PHE A 190 4.97 -3.33 -20.30
N GLN A 191 4.41 -4.14 -19.40
CA GLN A 191 4.25 -5.58 -19.62
C GLN A 191 2.80 -6.05 -19.50
N ALA A 192 2.15 -5.85 -18.34
CA ALA A 192 0.85 -6.49 -18.09
C ALA A 192 -0.27 -5.97 -19.00
N ILE A 193 -0.40 -4.65 -19.18
CA ILE A 193 -1.42 -4.05 -20.06
C ILE A 193 -1.17 -4.37 -21.53
N PRO A 194 0.04 -4.17 -22.10
CA PRO A 194 0.33 -4.55 -23.49
C PRO A 194 0.04 -6.02 -23.76
N LEU A 195 0.41 -6.90 -22.83
CA LEU A 195 0.17 -8.34 -22.96
C LEU A 195 -1.33 -8.67 -22.88
N ALA A 196 -2.06 -8.12 -21.91
CA ALA A 196 -3.50 -8.37 -21.73
C ALA A 196 -4.38 -7.78 -22.86
N LEU A 197 -3.89 -6.77 -23.58
CA LEU A 197 -4.53 -6.21 -24.77
C LEU A 197 -4.14 -6.92 -26.08
N GLY A 198 -3.18 -7.85 -26.03
CA GLY A 198 -2.65 -8.53 -27.22
C GLY A 198 -1.80 -7.62 -28.12
N TRP A 199 -1.20 -6.56 -27.56
CA TRP A 199 -0.26 -5.70 -28.30
C TRP A 199 1.13 -6.32 -28.43
N ILE A 200 1.46 -7.25 -27.53
CA ILE A 200 2.68 -8.06 -27.53
C ILE A 200 2.29 -9.51 -27.22
N ASP A 201 3.05 -10.45 -27.78
CA ASP A 201 2.78 -11.89 -27.62
C ASP A 201 3.46 -12.49 -26.38
N THR A 202 4.53 -11.87 -25.91
CA THR A 202 5.37 -12.37 -24.81
C THR A 202 5.88 -11.24 -23.93
N VAL A 203 6.33 -11.59 -22.72
CA VAL A 203 6.95 -10.70 -21.74
C VAL A 203 8.16 -11.41 -21.13
N ASP A 204 9.04 -10.66 -20.48
CA ASP A 204 10.12 -11.21 -19.66
C ASP A 204 9.63 -11.40 -18.21
N PRO A 205 9.36 -12.63 -17.75
CA PRO A 205 8.85 -12.88 -16.40
C PRO A 205 9.85 -12.53 -15.30
N GLY A 206 11.15 -12.64 -15.57
CA GLY A 206 12.20 -12.26 -14.64
C GLY A 206 12.20 -10.76 -14.39
N LEU A 207 12.15 -9.97 -15.46
CA LEU A 207 11.99 -8.52 -15.37
C LEU A 207 10.68 -8.12 -14.69
N ALA A 208 9.55 -8.79 -15.01
CA ALA A 208 8.26 -8.54 -14.36
C ALA A 208 8.39 -8.68 -12.84
N ARG A 209 8.94 -9.81 -12.38
CA ARG A 209 9.13 -10.11 -10.96
C ARG A 209 10.15 -9.19 -10.29
N THR A 210 11.20 -8.76 -11.00
CA THR A 210 12.14 -7.73 -10.52
C THR A 210 11.46 -6.40 -10.29
N LEU A 211 10.66 -5.92 -11.26
CA LEU A 211 9.88 -4.69 -11.13
C LEU A 211 8.83 -4.80 -10.03
N PHE A 212 8.13 -5.92 -9.94
CA PHE A 212 7.18 -6.16 -8.86
C PHE A 212 7.88 -6.22 -7.50
N ALA A 213 9.06 -6.84 -7.39
CA ALA A 213 9.82 -6.93 -6.13
C ALA A 213 10.26 -5.56 -5.59
N TRP A 214 10.51 -4.59 -6.47
CA TRP A 214 10.71 -3.19 -6.07
C TRP A 214 9.49 -2.64 -5.34
N THR A 215 8.26 -3.02 -5.71
CA THR A 215 7.05 -2.65 -4.96
C THR A 215 6.78 -3.57 -3.77
N LEU A 216 6.84 -4.89 -4.00
CA LEU A 216 6.39 -5.95 -3.10
C LEU A 216 7.04 -5.88 -1.72
N HIS A 217 8.32 -5.51 -1.65
CA HIS A 217 8.94 -5.36 -0.36
C HIS A 217 8.51 -4.06 0.34
N PRO A 218 8.85 -2.86 -0.15
CA PRO A 218 8.60 -1.65 0.62
C PRO A 218 7.12 -1.33 0.82
N ILE A 219 6.20 -1.90 0.04
CA ILE A 219 4.75 -1.75 0.27
C ILE A 219 4.34 -2.23 1.67
N VAL A 220 5.04 -3.19 2.28
CA VAL A 220 4.73 -3.62 3.64
C VAL A 220 5.05 -2.54 4.68
N TYR A 221 6.04 -1.68 4.43
CA TYR A 221 6.29 -0.50 5.27
C TYR A 221 5.27 0.60 5.03
N PHE A 222 4.76 0.70 3.79
CA PHE A 222 3.63 1.58 3.50
C PHE A 222 2.42 1.25 4.38
N TRP A 223 2.17 -0.04 4.60
CA TRP A 223 1.15 -0.55 5.51
C TRP A 223 1.49 -0.35 6.99
N LEU A 224 2.77 -0.53 7.35
CA LEU A 224 3.24 -0.54 8.74
C LEU A 224 3.32 0.86 9.36
N ILE A 225 3.81 1.86 8.62
CA ILE A 225 4.08 3.21 9.13
C ILE A 225 2.86 3.87 9.81
N PRO A 226 1.61 3.75 9.32
CA PRO A 226 0.43 4.23 10.03
C PRO A 226 0.24 3.59 11.41
N ALA A 227 0.45 2.26 11.52
CA ALA A 227 0.36 1.56 12.79
C ALA A 227 1.47 2.03 13.75
N TYR A 228 2.70 2.17 13.27
CA TYR A 228 3.82 2.71 14.04
C TYR A 228 3.55 4.16 14.47
N THR A 229 2.96 4.97 13.59
CA THR A 229 2.54 6.34 13.92
C THR A 229 1.54 6.33 15.08
N ALA A 230 0.57 5.42 15.06
CA ALA A 230 -0.37 5.26 16.17
C ALA A 230 0.32 4.80 17.46
N PHE A 231 1.28 3.87 17.38
CA PHE A 231 2.03 3.38 18.53
C PHE A 231 2.99 4.42 19.13
N TYR A 232 3.59 5.29 18.33
CA TYR A 232 4.46 6.35 18.84
C TYR A 232 3.68 7.57 19.34
N VAL A 233 2.58 7.94 18.69
CA VAL A 233 1.92 9.22 18.93
C VAL A 233 0.65 9.09 19.78
N PHE A 234 -0.15 8.05 19.56
CA PHE A 234 -1.47 7.91 20.19
C PHE A 234 -1.44 6.96 21.38
N VAL A 235 -0.92 5.75 21.23
CA VAL A 235 -0.96 4.74 22.31
C VAL A 235 -0.35 5.23 23.64
N PRO A 236 0.82 5.89 23.70
CA PRO A 236 1.41 6.30 24.97
C PRO A 236 0.50 7.29 25.71
N LYS A 237 -0.10 8.22 24.97
CA LYS A 237 -1.03 9.21 25.53
C LYS A 237 -2.32 8.55 26.05
N GLN A 238 -2.86 7.58 25.30
CA GLN A 238 -4.06 6.84 25.68
C GLN A 238 -3.81 5.93 26.90
N ALA A 239 -2.58 5.44 27.06
CA ALA A 239 -2.14 4.68 28.22
C ALA A 239 -1.81 5.55 29.45
N GLY A 240 -1.99 6.88 29.38
CA GLY A 240 -1.66 7.80 30.47
C GLY A 240 -0.15 8.10 30.61
N GLY A 241 0.66 7.70 29.63
CA GLY A 241 2.09 7.96 29.56
C GLY A 241 2.46 9.01 28.52
N PHE A 242 3.71 8.96 28.07
CA PHE A 242 4.29 9.86 27.08
C PHE A 242 5.26 9.11 26.16
N LEU A 243 5.54 9.67 24.99
CA LEU A 243 6.58 9.14 24.10
C LEU A 243 7.95 9.33 24.74
N PHE A 244 8.70 8.24 24.91
CA PHE A 244 10.00 8.28 25.59
C PHE A 244 11.05 9.14 24.86
N SER A 245 11.14 9.07 23.53
CA SER A 245 12.03 9.93 22.72
C SER A 245 11.44 10.20 21.33
N ASP A 246 11.34 11.48 20.98
CA ASP A 246 10.93 11.94 19.64
C ASP A 246 12.04 11.68 18.61
N GLU A 247 13.30 11.87 19.00
CA GLU A 247 14.48 11.68 18.17
C GLU A 247 14.63 10.23 17.72
N VAL A 248 14.48 9.28 18.65
CA VAL A 248 14.56 7.84 18.33
C VAL A 248 13.39 7.42 17.45
N ALA A 249 12.17 7.93 17.68
CA ALA A 249 11.04 7.65 16.82
C ALA A 249 11.25 8.16 15.38
N ARG A 250 11.80 9.36 15.22
CA ARG A 250 12.15 9.89 13.89
C ARG A 250 13.25 9.07 13.22
N ALA A 251 14.28 8.69 13.97
CA ALA A 251 15.34 7.83 13.46
C ALA A 251 14.78 6.50 12.96
N ALA A 252 13.84 5.88 13.71
CA ALA A 252 13.18 4.65 13.29
C ALA A 252 12.45 4.80 11.95
N PHE A 253 11.65 5.86 11.77
CA PHE A 253 11.00 6.14 10.48
C PHE A 253 12.00 6.39 9.34
N ILE A 254 13.11 7.10 9.60
CA ILE A 254 14.15 7.33 8.59
C ILE A 254 14.80 6.01 8.19
N VAL A 255 15.17 5.16 9.14
CA VAL A 255 15.79 3.86 8.86
C VAL A 255 14.83 2.98 8.06
N LEU A 256 13.56 2.90 8.45
CA LEU A 256 12.53 2.16 7.70
C LEU A 256 12.41 2.68 6.26
N VAL A 257 12.36 4.00 6.07
CA VAL A 257 12.18 4.59 4.73
C VAL A 257 13.43 4.49 3.88
N VAL A 258 14.64 4.59 4.44
CA VAL A 258 15.88 4.55 3.64
C VAL A 258 16.29 3.11 3.33
N PHE A 259 16.31 2.24 4.34
CA PHE A 259 16.77 0.86 4.19
C PHE A 259 15.66 -0.10 3.74
N GLY A 260 14.40 0.30 3.84
CA GLY A 260 13.28 -0.48 3.33
C GLY A 260 13.12 -0.46 1.81
N LEU A 261 13.72 0.49 1.09
CA LEU A 261 13.53 0.59 -0.37
C LEU A 261 14.42 -0.39 -1.17
N PRO A 262 15.74 -0.51 -0.92
CA PRO A 262 16.65 -1.19 -1.85
C PRO A 262 16.87 -2.67 -1.50
N ILE A 263 15.85 -3.41 -1.05
CA ILE A 263 16.03 -4.79 -0.54
C ILE A 263 15.04 -5.83 -1.11
N GLY A 264 14.31 -5.48 -2.17
CA GLY A 264 13.27 -6.35 -2.77
C GLY A 264 13.73 -7.74 -3.24
N PHE A 265 15.01 -7.93 -3.60
CA PHE A 265 15.52 -9.24 -4.07
C PHE A 265 15.48 -10.35 -3.03
N HIS A 266 15.20 -10.05 -1.76
CA HIS A 266 14.93 -11.09 -0.79
C HIS A 266 13.64 -11.89 -1.08
N HIS A 267 12.78 -11.40 -1.98
CA HIS A 267 11.62 -12.11 -2.52
C HIS A 267 11.97 -12.94 -3.76
N LEU A 268 13.20 -12.79 -4.27
CA LEU A 268 13.69 -13.38 -5.53
C LEU A 268 14.89 -14.29 -5.30
N TYR A 269 15.09 -14.83 -4.09
CA TYR A 269 16.24 -15.69 -3.80
C TYR A 269 16.28 -16.95 -4.66
N MET A 270 15.11 -17.47 -5.01
CA MET A 270 14.99 -18.65 -5.86
C MET A 270 14.95 -18.33 -7.35
N ASP A 271 14.90 -17.05 -7.73
CA ASP A 271 14.83 -16.63 -9.12
C ASP A 271 16.20 -16.77 -9.79
N PRO A 272 16.33 -17.54 -10.89
CA PRO A 272 17.62 -17.77 -11.55
C PRO A 272 18.16 -16.51 -12.26
N GLU A 273 17.33 -15.50 -12.52
CA GLU A 273 17.69 -14.27 -13.22
C GLU A 273 18.53 -13.30 -12.38
N GLN A 274 18.65 -13.54 -11.08
CA GLN A 274 19.36 -12.66 -10.14
C GLN A 274 20.68 -13.28 -9.67
N ALA A 275 21.78 -12.54 -9.84
CA ALA A 275 23.10 -13.00 -9.41
C ALA A 275 23.21 -13.11 -7.86
N SER A 276 23.93 -14.11 -7.37
CA SER A 276 24.06 -14.39 -5.93
C SER A 276 24.64 -13.22 -5.13
N GLY A 277 25.54 -12.41 -5.72
CA GLY A 277 26.09 -11.22 -5.07
C GLY A 277 25.03 -10.16 -4.75
N TRP A 278 24.10 -9.91 -5.68
CA TRP A 278 22.99 -8.99 -5.47
C TRP A 278 21.99 -9.52 -4.43
N LYS A 279 21.71 -10.83 -4.46
CA LYS A 279 20.89 -11.48 -3.43
C LYS A 279 21.50 -11.30 -2.03
N LEU A 280 22.80 -11.54 -1.87
CA LEU A 280 23.50 -11.36 -0.60
C LEU A 280 23.44 -9.90 -0.11
N LEU A 281 23.67 -8.93 -0.99
CA LEU A 281 23.60 -7.51 -0.62
C LEU A 281 22.20 -7.12 -0.10
N HIS A 282 21.14 -7.53 -0.79
CA HIS A 282 19.77 -7.29 -0.35
C HIS A 282 19.44 -8.03 0.95
N GLY A 283 19.99 -9.23 1.16
CA GLY A 283 19.87 -9.96 2.41
C GLY A 283 20.49 -9.23 3.59
N ILE A 284 21.69 -8.66 3.43
CA ILE A 284 22.32 -7.82 4.47
C ILE A 284 21.46 -6.59 4.75
N GLY A 285 20.99 -5.89 3.72
CA GLY A 285 20.10 -4.73 3.90
C GLY A 285 18.80 -5.08 4.61
N THR A 286 18.27 -6.29 4.38
CA THR A 286 17.07 -6.80 5.08
C THR A 286 17.31 -7.00 6.58
N LEU A 287 18.52 -7.33 7.00
CA LEU A 287 18.84 -7.39 8.43
C LEU A 287 19.01 -5.99 9.05
N VAL A 288 19.43 -4.99 8.26
CA VAL A 288 19.53 -3.61 8.73
C VAL A 288 18.15 -2.99 8.96
N VAL A 289 17.18 -3.25 8.07
CA VAL A 289 15.83 -2.70 8.20
C VAL A 289 15.02 -3.28 9.36
N SER A 290 15.49 -4.34 10.03
CA SER A 290 14.88 -4.87 11.25
C SER A 290 15.36 -4.18 12.53
N LEU A 291 16.37 -3.32 12.48
CA LEU A 291 16.81 -2.53 13.63
C LEU A 291 15.74 -1.57 14.22
N PRO A 292 14.88 -0.90 13.44
CA PRO A 292 13.85 0.02 13.94
C PRO A 292 12.56 -0.69 14.40
N THR A 293 12.44 -2.01 14.23
CA THR A 293 11.26 -2.80 14.65
C THR A 293 11.47 -3.44 16.00
#